data_AF-A0AAP8SLX2-F1
#
_entry.id   AF-A0AAP8SLX2-F1
#
_cell.length_a   1.000
_cell.length_b   1.000
_cell.length_c   1.000
_cell.angle_alpha   90.00
_cell.angle_beta   90.00
_cell.angle_gamma   90.00
#
_symmetry.space_group_name_H-M   'P 1'
#
loop_
_entity.id
_entity.type
_entity.pdbx_description
1 polymer ?
#
loop_
_entity_poly.entity_id
_entity_poly.type
_entity_poly.pdbx_seq_one_letter_code
_entity_poly.pdbx_strand_id
1 'polypeptide(L)' 'MNIHCHIQVLEGIYVYRYNRPSRFQRVKPPDKGELGELAQLISQRVGRCLERQDLLEQEPVSASLPA' A
#
# COMPACT_ATOMS: atom_id res chain seq x y z
N MET A 1 -11.48 -7.47 -6.70
CA MET A 1 -11.55 -6.89 -5.33
C MET A 1 -11.19 -5.40 -5.40
N ASN A 2 -11.97 -4.53 -4.76
CA ASN A 2 -11.68 -3.10 -4.69
C ASN A 2 -11.26 -2.76 -3.24
N ILE A 3 -9.95 -2.59 -3.01
CA ILE A 3 -9.41 -2.26 -1.68
C ILE A 3 -9.27 -0.74 -1.63
N HIS A 4 -10.10 -0.08 -0.81
CA HIS A 4 -10.00 1.36 -0.61
C HIS A 4 -9.07 1.66 0.57
N CYS A 5 -7.85 2.12 0.27
CA CYS A 5 -6.87 2.50 1.29
C CYS A 5 -6.93 4.00 1.56
N HIS A 6 -7.29 4.39 2.78
CA HIS A 6 -7.16 5.78 3.23
C HIS A 6 -5.73 6.03 3.74
N ILE A 7 -4.87 6.63 2.90
CA ILE A 7 -3.50 6.99 3.26
C ILE A 7 -3.47 8.45 3.71
N GLN A 8 -3.23 8.70 5.00
CA GLN A 8 -2.91 10.06 5.46
C GLN A 8 -1.46 10.38 5.07
N VAL A 9 -1.28 11.35 4.19
CA VAL A 9 0.05 11.81 3.77
C VAL A 9 0.65 12.65 4.89
N LEU A 10 1.69 12.14 5.54
CA LEU A 10 2.40 12.86 6.59
C LEU A 10 3.36 13.86 5.95
N GLU A 11 3.29 15.14 6.36
CA GLU A 11 4.27 16.16 5.97
C GLU A 11 5.65 15.95 6.62
N GLY A 12 5.82 14.89 7.41
CA GLY A 12 7.03 14.64 8.17
C GLY A 12 7.06 13.25 8.78
N ILE A 13 8.25 12.81 9.12
CA ILE A 13 8.52 11.54 9.79
C ILE A 13 9.03 11.80 11.20
N TYR A 14 8.79 10.87 12.11
CA TYR A 14 9.50 10.86 13.39
C TYR A 14 10.76 10.03 13.24
N VAL A 15 11.92 10.68 13.34
CA VAL A 15 13.21 9.98 13.29
C VAL A 15 13.58 9.55 14.71
N TYR A 16 13.67 8.24 14.90
CA TYR A 16 14.20 7.68 16.13
C TYR A 16 15.72 7.87 16.17
N ARG A 17 16.26 8.36 17.29
CA ARG A 17 17.69 8.42 17.54
C ARG A 17 17.98 7.73 18.85
N TYR A 18 18.98 6.85 18.87
CA TYR A 18 19.36 6.14 20.08
C TYR A 18 19.57 7.12 21.24
N ASN A 19 18.89 6.81 22.35
CA ASN A 19 18.96 7.54 23.61
C ASN A 19 18.52 9.02 23.55
N ARG A 20 17.70 9.41 22.56
CA ARG A 20 17.09 10.73 22.47
C ARG A 20 15.61 10.64 22.09
N PRO A 21 14.77 11.62 22.50
CA PRO A 21 13.39 11.70 22.05
C PRO A 21 13.32 11.70 20.52
N SER A 22 12.29 11.05 19.97
CA SER A 22 12.04 11.11 18.53
C SER A 22 11.83 12.56 18.12
N ARG A 23 12.47 12.96 17.01
CA ARG A 23 12.31 14.31 16.48
C ARG A 23 11.47 14.26 15.22
N PHE A 24 10.43 15.09 15.18
CA PHE A 24 9.69 15.32 13.95
C PHE A 24 10.60 16.02 12.93
N GLN A 25 10.71 15.41 11.75
CA GLN A 25 11.43 15.95 10.61
C GLN A 25 10.42 16.13 9.48
N ARG A 26 10.22 17.39 9.06
CA ARG A 26 9.41 17.69 7.89
C ARG A 26 10.11 17.11 6.66
N VAL A 27 9.37 16.36 5.86
CA VAL A 27 9.86 15.79 4.60
C VAL A 27 8.99 16.32 3.47
N LYS A 28 9.53 16.30 2.25
CA LYS A 28 8.72 16.61 1.07
C LYS A 28 7.56 15.60 1.04
N PRO A 29 6.31 16.06 0.91
CA PRO A 29 5.20 15.15 0.67
C PRO A 29 5.45 14.31 -0.58
N PRO A 30 5.08 13.02 -0.59
CA PRO A 30 5.16 12.20 -1.77
C PRO A 30 4.30 12.79 -2.88
N ASP A 31 4.75 12.63 -4.13
CA ASP A 31 3.94 12.99 -5.28
C ASP A 31 2.86 11.93 -5.58
N LYS A 32 1.99 12.25 -6.54
CA LYS A 32 0.87 11.39 -6.91
C LYS A 32 1.33 10.01 -7.44
N GLY A 33 2.48 9.96 -8.12
CA GLY A 33 3.06 8.71 -8.63
C GLY A 33 3.55 7.83 -7.49
N GLU A 34 4.35 8.41 -6.59
CA GLU A 34 4.85 7.72 -5.39
C GLU A 34 3.69 7.18 -4.53
N LEU A 35 2.61 7.95 -4.37
CA LEU A 35 1.42 7.51 -3.65
C LEU A 35 0.69 6.37 -4.38
N GLY A 36 0.61 6.42 -5.70
CA GLY A 36 0.02 5.37 -6.53
C GLY A 36 0.78 4.05 -6.44
N GLU A 37 2.11 4.10 -6.54
CA GLU A 37 2.97 2.93 -6.39
C GLU A 37 2.85 2.29 -5.00
N LEU A 38 2.83 3.11 -3.94
CA LEU A 38 2.62 2.63 -2.58
C LEU A 38 1.26 1.96 -2.42
N ALA A 39 0.19 2.57 -2.94
CA ALA A 39 -1.16 2.00 -2.89
C ALA A 39 -1.23 0.65 -3.63
N GLN A 40 -0.56 0.54 -4.78
CA GLN A 40 -0.46 -0.71 -5.54
C GLN A 40 0.29 -1.80 -4.76
N LEU A 41 1.44 -1.46 -4.17
CA LEU A 41 2.23 -2.38 -3.34
C LEU A 41 1.45 -2.88 -2.12
N ILE A 42 0.74 -1.99 -1.42
CA ILE A 42 -0.13 -2.37 -0.29
C ILE A 42 -1.23 -3.31 -0.77
N SER A 43 -1.90 -2.97 -1.86
CA SER A 43 -2.98 -3.80 -2.43
C SER A 43 -2.50 -5.20 -2.79
N GLN A 44 -1.32 -5.32 -3.42
CA GLN A 44 -0.72 -6.62 -3.74
C GLN A 44 -0.36 -7.44 -2.50
N ARG A 45 0.16 -6.79 -1.44
CA ARG A 45 0.48 -7.47 -0.18
C ARG A 45 -0.78 -7.95 0.53
N VAL A 46 -1.81 -7.11 0.60
CA VAL A 46 -3.10 -7.48 1.18
C VAL A 46 -3.76 -8.59 0.38
N GLY A 47 -3.80 -8.48 -0.95
CA GLY A 47 -4.30 -9.53 -1.85
C GLY A 47 -3.64 -10.88 -1.59
N ARG A 48 -2.31 -10.94 -1.60
CA ARG A 48 -1.56 -12.18 -1.29
C ARG A 48 -1.80 -12.71 0.12
N CYS A 49 -2.03 -11.84 1.10
CA CYS A 49 -2.36 -12.29 2.45
C CYS A 49 -3.75 -12.91 2.52
N LEU A 50 -4.73 -12.35 1.80
CA LEU A 50 -6.08 -12.88 1.75
C LEU A 50 -6.15 -14.18 0.94
N GLU A 51 -5.38 -14.30 -0.14
CA GLU A 51 -5.21 -15.56 -0.89
C GLU A 51 -4.69 -16.68 0.01
N ARG A 52 -3.63 -16.42 0.80
CA ARG A 52 -3.07 -17.40 1.73
C ARG A 52 -3.98 -17.76 2.90
N GLN A 53 -5.05 -17.00 3.13
CA GLN A 53 -6.04 -17.26 4.19
C GLN A 53 -7.31 -17.88 3.62
N ASP A 54 -7.33 -18.24 2.33
CA ASP A 54 -8.51 -18.74 1.61
C ASP A 54 -9.71 -17.77 1.67
N LEU A 55 -9.43 -16.46 1.85
CA LEU A 55 -10.42 -15.38 1.88
C LEU A 55 -10.56 -14.69 0.51
N LEU A 56 -9.66 -15.01 -0.41
CA LEU A 56 -9.65 -14.50 -1.77
C LEU A 56 -9.16 -15.60 -2.71
N GLU A 57 -9.94 -15.92 -3.73
CA GLU A 57 -9.44 -16.72 -4.85
C GLU A 57 -9.08 -15.77 -6.00
N GLN A 58 -7.96 -16.05 -6.66
CA GLN A 58 -7.69 -15.42 -7.94
C GLN A 58 -8.72 -15.95 -8.93
N GLU A 59 -9.63 -15.09 -9.39
CA GLU A 59 -10.37 -15.38 -10.62
C GLU A 59 -9.33 -15.68 -11.70
N PRO A 60 -9.27 -16.91 -12.25
CA PRO A 60 -8.48 -17.14 -13.44
C PRO A 60 -9.00 -16.14 -14.47
N VAL A 61 -8.11 -15.42 -15.14
CA VAL A 61 -8.53 -14.69 -16.35
C VAL A 61 -9.05 -15.76 -17.29
N SER A 62 -10.37 -15.98 -17.27
CA SER A 62 -11.05 -16.76 -18.27
C SER A 62 -10.69 -16.04 -19.56
N ALA A 63 -9.82 -16.67 -20.36
CA ALA A 63 -9.59 -16.25 -21.72
C ALA A 63 -10.97 -16.02 -22.31
N SER A 64 -11.29 -14.76 -22.60
CA SER A 64 -12.52 -14.38 -23.26
C SER A 64 -12.71 -15.35 -24.41
N LEU A 65 -13.76 -16.18 -24.36
CA LEU A 65 -14.20 -16.94 -25.53
C LEU A 65 -14.36 -15.92 -26.66
N PRO A 66 -13.59 -16.02 -27.76
CA PRO A 66 -13.86 -15.17 -28.90
C PRO A 66 -15.27 -15.50 -29.41
N ALA A 67 -16.07 -14.45 -29.57
CA ALA A 67 -17.40 -14.49 -30.16
C ALA A 67 -17.36 -14.90 -31.64
#